data_AF-A0A9Q0YF24-F1
#
_entry.id   AF-A0A9Q0YF24-F1
#
_cell.length_a   1.000
_cell.length_b   1.000
_cell.length_c   1.000
_cell.angle_alpha   90.00
_cell.angle_beta   90.00
_cell.angle_gamma   90.00
#
_symmetry.space_group_name_H-M   'P 1'
#
loop_
_entity.id
_entity.type
_entity.pdbx_description
1 polymer ?
#
loop_
_entity_poly.entity_id
_entity_poly.type
_entity_poly.pdbx_seq_one_letter_code
_entity_poly.pdbx_strand_id
1 'polypeptide(L)'
;MWISAAKWDRDTNSCLIHHKITNAHIFPNQLEKMHNYLAEEMLDNALHLMKCYRAILPDWSYLDGTIKLLEQTSSIIKVFRSRLPITDIKDDRLELLRDVLKWFKVWRKEAALTEGVPRNEHKKSVLTVECCDYIEALLYAFPEVCR
;
A
#
# COMPACT_ATOMS: atom_id res chain seq x y z
N MET A 1 8.81 1.89 11.94
CA MET A 1 9.09 2.15 10.52
C MET A 1 8.30 3.36 10.02
N TRP A 2 7.00 3.23 9.77
CA TRP A 2 6.13 4.36 9.39
C TRP A 2 5.96 5.41 10.52
N ILE A 3 5.88 4.97 11.79
CA ILE A 3 5.90 5.86 12.96
C ILE A 3 7.21 6.68 13.01
N SER A 4 8.33 6.05 12.63
CA SER A 4 9.64 6.70 12.60
C SER A 4 9.70 7.76 11.51
N ALA A 5 9.18 7.45 10.32
CA ALA A 5 9.06 8.42 9.23
C ALA A 5 8.15 9.60 9.60
N ALA A 6 7.01 9.34 10.26
CA ALA A 6 6.10 10.38 10.72
C ALA A 6 6.70 11.25 11.84
N LYS A 7 7.50 10.66 12.75
CA LYS A 7 8.26 11.41 13.76
C LYS A 7 9.33 12.27 13.10
N TRP A 8 10.11 11.70 12.18
CA TRP A 8 11.12 12.43 11.43
C TRP A 8 10.54 13.66 10.72
N ASP A 9 9.39 13.51 10.05
CA ASP A 9 8.72 14.64 9.37
C ASP A 9 8.33 15.74 10.35
N ARG A 10 7.81 15.38 11.53
CA ARG A 10 7.43 16.32 12.59
C ARG A 10 8.62 17.03 13.24
N ASP A 11 9.73 16.32 13.42
CA ASP A 11 10.87 16.81 14.17
C ASP A 11 11.87 17.60 13.30
N THR A 12 11.93 17.28 12.00
CA THR A 12 12.97 17.80 11.09
C THR A 12 12.46 18.90 10.16
N ASN A 13 11.23 18.77 9.64
CA ASN A 13 10.72 19.68 8.63
C ASN A 13 9.95 20.83 9.30
N SER A 14 10.38 22.07 9.04
CA SER A 14 9.67 23.27 9.49
C SER A 14 8.27 23.40 8.87
N CYS A 15 8.07 22.80 7.70
CA CYS A 15 6.78 22.58 7.07
C CYS A 15 6.59 21.08 6.86
N LEU A 16 5.55 20.49 7.47
CA LEU A 16 5.28 19.06 7.37
C LEU A 16 5.06 18.65 5.92
N ILE A 17 5.77 17.61 5.48
CA ILE A 17 5.56 17.03 4.14
C ILE A 17 4.12 16.48 4.06
N HIS A 18 3.59 15.93 5.16
CA HIS A 18 2.19 15.51 5.22
C HIS A 18 1.45 15.99 6.48
N HIS A 19 0.77 17.12 6.35
CA HIS A 19 -0.11 17.69 7.38
C HIS A 19 -1.32 16.81 7.75
N LYS A 20 -1.70 15.87 6.88
CA LYS A 20 -2.88 15.02 7.07
C LYS A 20 -2.61 13.79 7.96
N ILE A 21 -1.36 13.36 8.12
CA ILE A 21 -1.04 12.16 8.91
C ILE A 21 -1.05 12.51 10.41
N THR A 22 -2.26 12.45 10.98
CA THR A 22 -2.50 12.68 12.41
C THR A 22 -2.26 11.41 13.23
N ASN A 23 -2.29 11.54 14.57
CA ASN A 23 -2.21 10.38 15.46
C ASN A 23 -3.36 9.38 15.25
N ALA A 24 -4.51 9.80 14.72
CA ALA A 24 -5.62 8.88 14.38
C ALA A 24 -5.24 7.92 13.23
N HIS A 25 -4.37 8.35 12.31
CA HIS A 25 -3.82 7.46 11.28
C HIS A 25 -2.80 6.49 11.87
N ILE A 26 -2.11 6.92 12.94
CA ILE A 26 -1.02 6.15 13.56
C ILE A 26 -1.52 5.13 14.58
N PHE A 27 -2.50 5.54 15.36
CA PHE A 27 -3.04 4.77 16.46
C PHE A 27 -4.57 4.85 16.40
N PRO A 28 -5.21 4.27 15.37
CA PRO A 28 -6.64 4.34 15.22
C PRO A 28 -7.33 3.62 16.38
N ASN A 29 -8.30 4.30 17.00
CA ASN A 29 -9.21 3.70 17.97
C ASN A 29 -10.17 2.68 17.29
N GLN A 30 -10.97 1.96 18.07
CA GLN A 30 -11.86 0.91 17.52
C GLN A 30 -12.85 1.44 16.47
N LEU A 31 -13.36 2.67 16.63
CA LEU A 31 -14.26 3.30 15.68
C LEU A 31 -13.50 3.77 14.43
N GLU A 32 -12.32 4.35 14.63
CA GLU A 32 -11.44 4.84 13.55
C GLU A 32 -10.94 3.72 12.65
N LYS A 33 -10.76 2.50 13.16
CA LYS A 33 -10.43 1.33 12.34
C LYS A 33 -11.49 0.99 11.29
N MET A 34 -12.74 1.41 11.51
CA MET A 34 -13.84 1.19 10.56
C MET A 34 -13.94 2.31 9.51
N HIS A 35 -13.16 3.38 9.65
CA HIS A 35 -13.18 4.51 8.73
C HIS A 35 -12.22 4.30 7.56
N ASN A 36 -12.76 3.80 6.44
CA ASN A 36 -12.01 3.59 5.20
C ASN A 36 -11.27 4.85 4.72
N TYR A 37 -11.78 6.05 5.00
CA TYR A 37 -11.13 7.30 4.60
C TYR A 37 -9.76 7.49 5.27
N LEU A 38 -9.58 7.08 6.53
CA LEU A 38 -8.28 7.18 7.23
C LEU A 38 -7.26 6.21 6.62
N ALA A 39 -7.70 4.98 6.31
CA ALA A 39 -6.84 4.01 5.65
C ALA A 39 -6.41 4.48 4.26
N GLU A 40 -7.34 5.07 3.53
CA GLU A 40 -7.10 5.58 2.18
C GLU A 40 -6.18 6.81 2.16
N GLU A 41 -6.43 7.79 3.04
CA GLU A 41 -5.51 8.93 3.22
C GLU A 41 -4.13 8.47 3.69
N MET A 42 -4.06 7.45 4.56
CA MET A 42 -2.78 6.90 4.99
C MET A 42 -2.03 6.24 3.83
N LEU A 43 -2.68 5.40 3.01
CA LEU A 43 -2.00 4.69 1.92
C LEU A 43 -1.44 5.64 0.86
N ASP A 44 -2.18 6.70 0.52
CA ASP A 44 -1.77 7.67 -0.50
C ASP A 44 -0.60 8.56 0.01
N ASN A 45 -0.71 9.07 1.24
CA ASN A 45 0.32 9.94 1.83
C ASN A 45 1.55 9.15 2.33
N ALA A 46 1.38 7.91 2.77
CA ALA A 46 2.49 7.11 3.28
C ALA A 46 3.54 6.80 2.20
N LEU A 47 3.14 6.64 0.94
CA LEU A 47 4.09 6.35 -0.14
C LEU A 47 5.09 7.51 -0.32
N HIS A 48 4.60 8.74 -0.40
CA HIS A 48 5.46 9.90 -0.58
C HIS A 48 6.34 10.14 0.65
N LEU A 49 5.76 10.08 1.86
CA LEU A 49 6.50 10.17 3.11
C LEU A 49 7.65 9.16 3.19
N MET A 50 7.37 7.89 2.85
CA MET A 50 8.36 6.82 2.93
C MET A 50 9.46 6.97 1.87
N LYS A 51 9.15 7.53 0.69
CA LYS A 51 10.16 7.87 -0.32
C LYS A 51 11.08 9.00 0.13
N CYS A 52 10.52 10.06 0.73
CA CYS A 52 11.31 11.15 1.31
C CYS A 52 12.17 10.66 2.47
N TYR A 53 11.59 9.86 3.36
CA TYR A 53 12.31 9.25 4.49
C TYR A 53 13.41 8.28 4.04
N ARG A 54 13.22 7.57 2.93
CA ARG A 54 14.29 6.73 2.33
C ARG A 54 15.46 7.57 1.83
N ALA A 55 15.20 8.73 1.22
CA ALA A 55 16.23 9.55 0.58
C ALA A 55 17.28 10.13 1.56
N ILE A 56 16.92 10.29 2.82
CA ILE A 56 17.81 10.83 3.86
C ILE A 56 18.60 9.76 4.63
N LEU A 57 18.30 8.48 4.40
CA LEU A 57 18.80 7.38 5.19
C LEU A 57 19.96 6.67 4.47
N PRO A 58 21.13 6.46 5.13
CA PRO A 58 22.38 6.09 4.44
C PRO A 58 22.46 4.65 3.91
N ASP A 59 21.81 3.66 4.54
CA ASP A 59 21.78 2.28 4.02
C ASP A 59 20.56 1.51 4.53
N TRP A 60 19.53 1.32 3.69
CA TRP A 60 18.25 0.82 4.17
C TRP A 60 17.39 0.11 3.10
N SER A 61 17.91 -0.99 2.56
CA SER A 61 17.14 -1.97 1.76
C SER A 61 15.88 -2.50 2.46
N TYR A 62 15.82 -2.44 3.80
CA TYR A 62 14.66 -2.88 4.58
C TYR A 62 13.38 -2.07 4.35
N LEU A 63 13.46 -0.81 3.87
CA LEU A 63 12.28 -0.01 3.53
C LEU A 63 11.72 -0.38 2.15
N ASP A 64 12.53 -1.00 1.29
CA ASP A 64 12.20 -1.19 -0.11
C ASP A 64 10.98 -2.08 -0.30
N GLY A 65 10.84 -3.13 0.52
CA GLY A 65 9.66 -3.98 0.52
C GLY A 65 8.38 -3.21 0.88
N THR A 66 8.45 -2.34 1.89
CA THR A 66 7.30 -1.53 2.31
C THR A 66 6.94 -0.48 1.27
N ILE A 67 7.95 0.21 0.71
CA ILE A 67 7.74 1.17 -0.37
C ILE A 67 7.13 0.45 -1.58
N LYS A 68 7.62 -0.74 -1.92
CA LYS A 68 7.10 -1.51 -3.06
C LYS A 68 5.63 -1.88 -2.87
N LEU A 69 5.25 -2.33 -1.67
CA LEU A 69 3.85 -2.60 -1.33
C LEU A 69 2.99 -1.33 -1.48
N LEU A 70 3.46 -0.19 -0.96
CA LEU A 70 2.76 1.09 -1.07
C LEU A 70 2.62 1.58 -2.51
N GLU A 71 3.60 1.31 -3.38
CA GLU A 71 3.51 1.63 -4.81
C GLU A 71 2.40 0.84 -5.51
N GLN A 72 2.27 -0.45 -5.17
CA GLN A 72 1.23 -1.28 -5.76
C GLN A 72 -0.16 -0.88 -5.27
N THR A 73 -0.34 -0.65 -3.97
CA THR A 73 -1.63 -0.22 -3.42
C THR A 73 -2.03 1.18 -3.89
N SER A 74 -1.08 2.12 -4.01
CA SER A 74 -1.33 3.44 -4.59
C SER A 74 -1.77 3.35 -6.06
N SER A 75 -1.20 2.41 -6.84
CA SER A 75 -1.60 2.17 -8.23
C SER A 75 -3.06 1.71 -8.32
N ILE A 76 -3.50 0.82 -7.41
CA ILE A 76 -4.91 0.39 -7.30
C ILE A 76 -5.80 1.60 -7.01
N ILE A 77 -5.48 2.37 -5.97
CA ILE A 77 -6.26 3.53 -5.55
C ILE A 77 -6.39 4.54 -6.70
N LYS A 78 -5.30 4.82 -7.41
CA LYS A 78 -5.28 5.75 -8.55
C LYS A 78 -6.25 5.33 -9.66
N VAL A 79 -6.33 4.04 -9.97
CA VAL A 79 -7.26 3.53 -10.99
C VAL A 79 -8.69 3.64 -10.52
N PHE A 80 -9.01 3.16 -9.30
CA PHE A 80 -10.39 3.13 -8.79
C PHE A 80 -10.94 4.49 -8.37
N ARG A 81 -10.09 5.46 -8.02
CA ARG A 81 -10.50 6.86 -7.78
C ARG A 81 -10.59 7.69 -9.05
N SER A 82 -10.13 7.18 -10.19
CA SER A 82 -10.25 7.91 -11.45
C SER A 82 -11.72 8.15 -11.77
N ARG A 83 -12.08 9.44 -11.95
CA ARG A 83 -13.43 9.82 -12.40
C ARG A 83 -13.64 9.57 -13.90
N LEU A 84 -12.56 9.27 -14.61
CA LEU A 84 -12.61 9.03 -16.05
C LEU A 84 -13.13 7.62 -16.30
N PRO A 85 -14.18 7.44 -17.11
CA PRO A 85 -14.66 6.10 -17.46
C PRO A 85 -13.56 5.34 -18.23
N ILE A 86 -13.55 4.01 -18.09
CA ILE A 86 -12.79 3.12 -18.98
C ILE A 86 -13.69 2.82 -20.16
N THR A 87 -13.27 3.22 -21.37
CA THR A 87 -14.07 3.11 -22.59
C THR A 87 -13.48 2.13 -23.60
N ASP A 88 -12.27 1.63 -23.35
CA ASP A 88 -11.56 0.72 -24.24
C ASP A 88 -10.93 -0.41 -23.42
N ILE A 89 -11.02 -1.63 -23.95
CA ILE A 89 -10.36 -2.82 -23.41
C ILE A 89 -8.82 -2.70 -23.42
N LYS A 90 -8.28 -1.80 -24.24
CA LYS A 90 -6.86 -1.47 -24.33
C LYS A 90 -6.43 -0.31 -23.42
N ASP A 91 -7.31 0.16 -22.53
CA ASP A 91 -6.96 1.22 -21.58
C ASP A 91 -5.78 0.79 -20.70
N ASP A 92 -4.73 1.62 -20.65
CA ASP A 92 -3.50 1.36 -19.90
C ASP A 92 -3.75 1.06 -18.41
N ARG A 93 -4.86 1.57 -17.85
CA ARG A 93 -5.26 1.28 -16.47
C ARG A 93 -5.59 -0.19 -16.27
N LEU A 94 -6.17 -0.86 -17.26
CA LEU A 94 -6.46 -2.29 -17.19
C LEU A 94 -5.17 -3.12 -17.19
N GLU A 95 -4.18 -2.70 -17.99
CA GLU A 95 -2.87 -3.36 -17.99
C GLU A 95 -2.13 -3.15 -16.67
N LEU A 96 -2.16 -1.93 -16.13
CA LEU A 96 -1.63 -1.62 -14.80
C LEU A 96 -2.24 -2.53 -13.73
N LEU A 97 -3.56 -2.75 -13.74
CA LEU A 97 -4.21 -3.66 -12.78
C LEU A 97 -3.75 -5.12 -12.93
N ARG A 98 -3.50 -5.60 -14.15
CA ARG A 98 -2.96 -6.95 -14.41
C ARG A 98 -1.53 -7.09 -13.88
N ASP A 99 -0.70 -6.07 -14.06
CA ASP A 99 0.66 -6.05 -13.52
C ASP A 99 0.66 -6.06 -11.99
N VAL A 100 -0.21 -5.26 -11.38
CA VAL A 100 -0.39 -5.25 -9.91
C VAL A 100 -0.85 -6.63 -9.41
N LEU A 101 -1.80 -7.28 -10.10
CA LEU A 101 -2.26 -8.63 -9.75
C LEU A 101 -1.12 -9.64 -9.81
N LYS A 102 -0.32 -9.60 -10.88
CA LYS A 102 0.84 -10.48 -11.05
C LYS A 102 1.83 -10.28 -9.91
N TRP A 103 2.11 -9.03 -9.54
CA TRP A 103 2.97 -8.71 -8.41
C TRP A 103 2.44 -9.29 -7.10
N PHE A 104 1.16 -9.09 -6.76
CA PHE A 104 0.57 -9.60 -5.52
C PHE A 104 0.65 -11.12 -5.42
N LYS A 105 0.42 -11.84 -6.53
CA LYS A 105 0.55 -13.30 -6.58
C LYS A 105 1.97 -13.79 -6.33
N VAL A 106 2.97 -13.09 -6.85
CA VAL A 106 4.38 -13.40 -6.62
C VAL A 106 4.76 -13.08 -5.18
N TRP A 107 4.48 -11.86 -4.72
CA TRP A 107 4.77 -11.39 -3.38
C TRP A 107 4.17 -12.30 -2.29
N ARG A 108 2.91 -12.73 -2.46
CA ARG A 108 2.24 -13.65 -1.51
C ARG A 108 2.95 -15.00 -1.41
N LYS A 109 3.45 -15.54 -2.53
CA LYS A 109 4.22 -16.80 -2.56
C LYS A 109 5.58 -16.64 -1.89
N GLU A 110 6.29 -15.55 -2.19
CA GLU A 110 7.61 -15.26 -1.62
C GLU A 110 7.53 -15.02 -0.10
N ALA A 111 6.52 -14.28 0.36
CA ALA A 111 6.30 -14.02 1.78
C ALA A 111 5.94 -15.30 2.57
N ALA A 112 5.33 -16.29 1.91
CA ALA A 112 5.06 -17.61 2.49
C ALA A 112 6.31 -18.52 2.58
N LEU A 113 7.37 -18.20 1.82
CA LEU A 113 8.60 -18.99 1.70
C LEU A 113 9.80 -18.34 2.41
N THR A 114 9.61 -17.21 3.09
CA THR A 114 10.71 -16.48 3.74
C THR A 114 11.36 -17.33 4.84
N GLU A 115 12.60 -17.77 4.62
CA GLU A 115 13.33 -18.60 5.57
C GLU A 115 13.64 -17.84 6.88
N GLY A 116 13.54 -18.52 8.02
CA GLY A 116 13.91 -17.95 9.33
C GLY A 116 12.80 -17.25 10.10
N VAL A 117 11.60 -17.09 9.54
CA VAL A 117 10.43 -16.56 10.27
C VAL A 117 9.58 -17.73 10.82
N PRO A 118 9.20 -17.76 12.10
CA PRO A 118 8.29 -18.78 12.61
C PRO A 118 6.94 -18.75 11.86
N ARG A 119 6.34 -19.91 11.53
CA ARG A 119 5.01 -19.99 10.84
C ARG A 119 3.93 -19.09 11.45
N ASN A 120 4.01 -18.89 12.76
CA ASN A 120 3.10 -18.10 13.58
C ASN A 120 3.23 -16.59 13.29
N GLU A 121 4.44 -16.15 12.91
CA GLU A 121 4.79 -14.78 12.59
C GLU A 121 4.63 -14.48 11.11
N HIS A 122 4.76 -15.46 10.22
CA HIS A 122 4.40 -15.30 8.80
C HIS A 122 2.98 -14.77 8.60
N LYS A 123 2.02 -15.24 9.41
CA LYS A 123 0.63 -14.76 9.39
C LYS A 123 0.49 -13.29 9.82
N LYS A 124 1.47 -12.73 10.53
CA LYS A 124 1.49 -11.33 10.98
C LYS A 124 2.26 -10.42 10.02
N SER A 125 3.14 -10.98 9.21
CA SER A 125 3.99 -10.27 8.24
C SER A 125 3.32 -10.02 6.89
N VAL A 126 2.17 -10.64 6.64
CA VAL A 126 1.41 -10.53 5.40
C VAL A 126 0.00 -10.02 5.71
N LEU A 127 -0.64 -9.44 4.71
CA LEU A 127 -2.08 -9.19 4.74
C LEU A 127 -2.83 -10.47 5.09
N THR A 128 -3.97 -10.33 5.78
CA THR A 128 -4.88 -11.45 6.06
C THR A 128 -5.27 -12.16 4.76
N VAL A 129 -5.44 -13.48 4.82
CA VAL A 129 -5.76 -14.32 3.65
C VAL A 129 -7.00 -13.78 2.93
N GLU A 130 -8.01 -13.38 3.70
CA GLU A 130 -9.26 -12.80 3.23
C GLU A 130 -9.01 -11.53 2.41
N CYS A 131 -8.19 -10.61 2.92
CA CYS A 131 -7.82 -9.38 2.23
C CYS A 131 -7.08 -9.65 0.92
N CYS A 132 -6.13 -10.60 0.92
CA CYS A 132 -5.44 -11.01 -0.30
C CYS A 132 -6.42 -11.57 -1.35
N ASP A 133 -7.32 -12.45 -0.93
CA ASP A 133 -8.30 -13.06 -1.82
C ASP A 133 -9.28 -12.01 -2.39
N TYR A 134 -9.69 -11.02 -1.59
CA TYR A 134 -10.47 -9.88 -2.07
C TYR A 134 -9.71 -9.02 -3.09
N ILE A 135 -8.44 -8.70 -2.84
CA ILE A 135 -7.61 -7.93 -3.77
C ILE A 135 -7.44 -8.71 -5.08
N GLU A 136 -7.11 -9.99 -5.02
CA GLU A 136 -6.93 -10.82 -6.21
C GLU A 136 -8.24 -10.95 -7.01
N ALA A 137 -9.36 -11.18 -6.34
CA ALA A 137 -10.68 -11.25 -6.98
C ALA A 137 -11.05 -9.91 -7.64
N LEU A 138 -10.84 -8.79 -6.95
CA LEU A 138 -11.09 -7.44 -7.48
C LEU A 138 -10.28 -7.18 -8.75
N LEU A 139 -8.96 -7.40 -8.68
CA LEU A 139 -8.05 -7.12 -9.79
C LEU A 139 -8.25 -8.07 -10.97
N TYR A 140 -8.72 -9.29 -10.73
CA TYR A 140 -9.06 -10.24 -11.79
C TYR A 140 -10.42 -9.92 -12.43
N ALA A 141 -11.45 -9.67 -11.63
CA ALA A 141 -12.81 -9.50 -12.12
C ALA A 141 -13.05 -8.14 -12.78
N PHE A 142 -12.46 -7.07 -12.27
CA PHE A 142 -12.72 -5.72 -12.78
C PHE A 142 -12.35 -5.55 -14.27
N PRO A 143 -11.18 -6.01 -14.76
CA PRO A 143 -10.88 -5.99 -16.19
C PRO A 143 -11.83 -6.84 -17.04
N GLU A 144 -12.36 -7.95 -16.51
CA GLU A 144 -13.32 -8.80 -17.21
C GLU A 144 -14.70 -8.13 -17.33
N VAL A 145 -15.11 -7.35 -16.32
CA VAL A 145 -16.33 -6.54 -16.35
C VAL A 145 -16.21 -5.36 -17.33
N CYS A 146 -14.99 -4.86 -17.56
CA CYS A 146 -14.73 -3.77 -18.50
C CYS A 146 -14.61 -4.22 -19.97
N ARG A 147 -14.68 -5.54 -20.25
CA ARG A 147 -14.72 -6.08 -21.62
C ARG A 147 -16.10 -5.94 -22.23
#